data_AF-A0AAU9X0F5-F1
#
_entry.id   AF-A0AAU9X0F5-F1
#
_cell.length_a   1.000
_cell.length_b   1.000
_cell.length_c   1.000
_cell.angle_alpha   90.00
_cell.angle_beta   90.00
_cell.angle_gamma   90.00
#
_symmetry.space_group_name_H-M   'P 1'
#
loop_
_entity.id
_entity.type
_entity.pdbx_description
1 polymer ?
#
loop_
_entity_poly.entity_id
_entity_poly.type
_entity_poly.pdbx_seq_one_letter_code
_entity_poly.pdbx_strand_id
1 'polypeptide(L)'
;MIVLRPRDFQDILFTCDSSLHRGGATCFDEYIIFAFPSHIGELALHRNALELFVLIMAVNVWAPRLTGSRFQISCHDNAAVQAVPSGRTQDAFMQRCFRQL
;
A
#
# COMPACT_ATOMS: atom_id res chain seq x y z
N MET A 1 17.20 -22.92 -10.94
CA MET A 1 17.28 -21.44 -11.05
C MET A 1 16.31 -21.02 -12.14
N ILE A 2 15.15 -20.47 -11.79
CA ILE A 2 14.12 -20.06 -12.76
C ILE A 2 14.45 -18.63 -13.19
N VAL A 3 14.71 -18.44 -14.49
CA VAL A 3 14.89 -17.11 -15.09
C VAL A 3 13.50 -16.60 -15.47
N LEU A 4 12.92 -15.74 -14.62
CA LEU A 4 11.64 -15.09 -14.91
C LEU A 4 11.85 -13.97 -15.92
N ARG A 5 11.17 -14.03 -17.07
CA ARG A 5 11.23 -12.97 -18.09
C ARG A 5 10.34 -11.80 -17.68
N PRO A 6 10.68 -10.54 -18.02
CA PRO A 6 9.93 -9.36 -17.59
C PRO A 6 8.48 -9.26 -18.09
N ARG A 7 8.06 -10.05 -19.09
CA ARG A 7 6.79 -9.89 -19.83
C ARG A 7 5.63 -10.76 -19.35
N ASP A 8 5.82 -11.61 -18.35
CA ASP A 8 4.80 -12.60 -17.93
C ASP A 8 4.00 -12.16 -16.67
N PHE A 9 4.18 -10.92 -16.21
CA PHE A 9 3.42 -10.39 -15.09
C PHE A 9 2.30 -9.51 -15.61
N GLN A 10 1.06 -9.80 -15.23
CA GLN A 10 -0.03 -8.83 -15.33
C GLN A 10 0.38 -7.61 -14.50
N ASP A 11 0.50 -6.44 -15.13
CA ASP A 11 0.73 -5.17 -14.43
C ASP A 11 -0.54 -4.80 -13.65
N ILE A 12 -0.75 -5.45 -12.50
CA ILE A 12 -1.86 -5.14 -11.60
C ILE A 12 -1.57 -3.77 -11.01
N LEU A 13 -2.43 -2.79 -11.28
CA LEU A 13 -2.30 -1.45 -10.74
C LEU A 13 -3.12 -1.31 -9.46
N PHE A 14 -2.44 -0.95 -8.38
CA PHE A 14 -3.07 -0.37 -7.19
C PHE A 14 -3.12 1.13 -7.36
N THR A 15 -4.29 1.72 -7.18
CA THR A 15 -4.37 3.14 -6.85
C THR A 15 -4.87 3.27 -5.42
N CYS A 16 -4.21 4.08 -4.60
CA CYS A 16 -4.67 4.34 -3.23
C CYS A 16 -4.68 5.83 -2.91
N ASP A 17 -5.62 6.20 -2.05
CA ASP A 17 -5.74 7.56 -1.52
C ASP A 17 -6.09 7.51 -0.04
N SER A 18 -5.68 8.54 0.69
CA SER A 18 -5.95 8.69 2.10
C SER A 18 -6.38 10.11 2.47
N SER A 19 -7.37 10.17 3.36
CA SER A 19 -7.72 11.37 4.11
C SER A 19 -7.21 11.23 5.55
N LEU A 20 -7.47 12.22 6.41
CA LEU A 20 -7.15 12.13 7.84
C LEU A 20 -7.90 11.00 8.59
N HIS A 21 -9.03 10.54 8.06
CA HIS A 21 -9.94 9.63 8.80
C HIS A 21 -10.34 8.39 8.02
N ARG A 22 -10.01 8.31 6.74
CA ARG A 22 -10.46 7.26 5.83
C ARG A 22 -9.39 6.98 4.79
N GLY A 23 -9.40 5.75 4.31
CA GLY A 23 -8.57 5.30 3.20
C GLY A 23 -9.40 4.60 2.14
N GLY A 24 -8.87 4.57 0.92
CA GLY A 24 -9.45 3.78 -0.14
C GLY A 24 -8.41 3.34 -1.16
N ALA A 25 -8.72 2.26 -1.85
CA ALA A 25 -7.90 1.77 -2.93
C ALA A 25 -8.75 1.14 -4.03
N THR A 26 -8.22 1.13 -5.25
CA THR A 26 -8.77 0.37 -6.38
C THR A 26 -7.74 -0.63 -6.88
N CYS A 27 -8.23 -1.81 -7.27
CA CYS A 27 -7.44 -2.90 -7.86
C CYS A 27 -8.40 -3.91 -8.51
N PHE A 28 -8.01 -4.53 -9.62
CA PHE A 28 -8.85 -5.51 -10.34
C PHE A 28 -10.28 -5.05 -10.68
N ASP A 29 -10.45 -3.79 -11.09
CA ASP A 29 -11.77 -3.16 -11.33
C ASP A 29 -12.71 -3.15 -10.10
N GLU A 30 -12.16 -3.38 -8.90
CA GLU A 30 -12.84 -3.28 -7.62
C GLU A 30 -12.30 -2.09 -6.82
N TYR A 31 -13.07 -1.68 -5.81
CA TYR A 31 -12.64 -0.66 -4.87
C TYR A 31 -12.94 -1.06 -3.43
N ILE A 32 -12.11 -0.58 -2.51
CA ILE A 32 -12.35 -0.63 -1.08
C ILE A 32 -12.32 0.78 -0.51
N ILE A 33 -13.17 1.04 0.48
CA ILE A 33 -13.18 2.26 1.27
C ILE A 33 -13.39 1.86 2.73
N PHE A 34 -12.60 2.42 3.63
CA PHE A 34 -12.71 2.13 5.05
C PHE A 34 -12.41 3.36 5.91
N ALA A 35 -13.01 3.39 7.11
CA ALA A 35 -12.64 4.35 8.13
C ALA A 35 -11.42 3.85 8.91
N PHE A 36 -10.53 4.76 9.29
CA PHE A 36 -9.44 4.42 10.16
C PHE A 36 -9.95 4.11 11.57
N PRO A 37 -9.38 3.09 12.23
CA PRO A 37 -9.60 2.91 13.66
C PRO A 37 -9.25 4.19 14.44
N SER A 38 -9.96 4.47 15.53
CA SER A 38 -9.78 5.72 16.32
C SER A 38 -8.32 5.95 16.70
N HIS A 39 -7.62 4.90 17.12
CA HIS A 39 -6.21 4.97 17.51
C HIS A 39 -5.28 5.44 16.37
N ILE A 40 -5.63 5.23 15.10
CA ILE A 40 -4.84 5.76 13.97
C ILE A 40 -5.03 7.27 13.84
N GLY A 41 -6.27 7.75 14.03
CA GLY A 41 -6.58 9.18 14.01
C GLY A 41 -5.90 9.95 15.14
N GLU A 42 -5.69 9.31 16.30
CA GLU A 42 -5.02 9.90 17.47
C GLU A 42 -3.50 10.07 17.29
N LEU A 43 -2.88 9.34 16.35
CA LEU A 43 -1.43 9.36 16.13
C LEU A 43 -0.93 10.60 15.36
N ALA A 44 -1.84 11.47 14.89
CA ALA A 44 -1.50 12.68 14.13
C ALA A 44 -0.49 12.44 12.99
N LEU A 45 -0.68 11.35 12.25
CA LEU A 45 0.24 10.89 11.21
C LEU A 45 0.28 11.86 10.02
N HIS A 46 1.46 12.01 9.42
CA HIS A 46 1.59 12.73 8.16
C HIS A 46 1.01 11.92 6.99
N ARG A 47 0.69 12.61 5.88
CA ARG A 47 0.04 12.01 4.69
C ARG A 47 0.71 10.72 4.21
N ASN A 48 2.04 10.69 4.06
CA ASN A 48 2.75 9.51 3.53
C ASN A 48 2.60 8.26 4.42
N ALA A 49 2.47 8.44 5.74
CA ALA A 49 2.23 7.33 6.66
C ALA A 49 0.80 6.80 6.52
N LEU A 50 -0.19 7.68 6.32
CA LEU A 50 -1.58 7.30 6.05
C LEU A 50 -1.71 6.60 4.70
N GLU A 51 -1.08 7.11 3.64
CA GLU A 51 -1.08 6.48 2.31
C GLU A 51 -0.44 5.09 2.35
N LEU A 52 0.69 4.93 3.05
CA LEU A 52 1.30 3.61 3.24
C LEU A 52 0.39 2.67 4.01
N PHE A 53 -0.28 3.14 5.07
CA PHE A 53 -1.26 2.33 5.79
C PHE A 53 -2.39 1.83 4.88
N VAL A 54 -2.92 2.70 4.03
CA VAL A 54 -3.95 2.32 3.05
C VAL A 54 -3.43 1.28 2.06
N LEU A 55 -2.20 1.45 1.58
CA LEU A 55 -1.55 0.46 0.73
C LEU A 55 -1.47 -0.92 1.42
N ILE A 56 -1.03 -0.99 2.67
CA ILE A 56 -0.96 -2.26 3.42
C ILE A 56 -2.34 -2.92 3.53
N MET A 57 -3.37 -2.13 3.86
CA MET A 57 -4.74 -2.62 3.96
C MET A 57 -5.23 -3.16 2.60
N ALA A 58 -4.96 -2.46 1.51
CA ALA A 58 -5.28 -2.89 0.17
C ALA A 58 -4.58 -4.22 -0.19
N VAL A 59 -3.26 -4.29 0.01
CA VAL A 59 -2.49 -5.51 -0.26
C VAL A 59 -3.06 -6.69 0.53
N ASN A 60 -3.40 -6.51 1.81
CA ASN A 60 -3.97 -7.56 2.64
C ASN A 60 -5.36 -8.02 2.15
N VAL A 61 -6.23 -7.11 1.71
CA VAL A 61 -7.56 -7.48 1.18
C VAL A 61 -7.43 -8.33 -0.09
N TRP A 62 -6.52 -7.96 -0.98
CA TRP A 62 -6.35 -8.67 -2.26
C TRP A 62 -5.26 -9.75 -2.24
N ALA A 63 -4.60 -9.99 -1.10
CA ALA A 63 -3.46 -10.93 -0.98
C ALA A 63 -3.69 -12.31 -1.63
N PRO A 64 -4.86 -12.97 -1.49
CA PRO A 64 -5.12 -14.24 -2.16
C PRO A 64 -5.04 -14.17 -3.69
N ARG A 65 -5.35 -13.01 -4.28
CA ARG A 65 -5.33 -12.76 -5.74
C ARG A 65 -4.00 -12.20 -6.24
N LEU A 66 -3.19 -11.65 -5.34
CA LEU A 66 -1.87 -11.09 -5.64
C LEU A 66 -0.74 -12.13 -5.57
N THR A 67 -1.02 -13.32 -5.04
CA THR A 67 0.00 -14.34 -4.80
C THR A 67 0.67 -14.75 -6.12
N GLY A 68 1.98 -14.53 -6.21
CA GLY A 68 2.78 -14.83 -7.42
C GLY A 68 2.72 -13.74 -8.50
N SER A 69 1.98 -12.65 -8.27
CA SER A 69 1.89 -11.52 -9.18
C SER A 69 2.85 -10.41 -8.82
N ARG A 70 3.23 -9.59 -9.81
CA ARG A 70 3.81 -8.27 -9.57
C ARG A 70 2.71 -7.24 -9.72
N PHE A 71 2.80 -6.17 -8.95
CA PHE A 71 1.84 -5.08 -9.02
C PHE A 71 2.58 -3.74 -8.94
N GLN A 72 1.98 -2.73 -9.56
CA GLN A 72 2.41 -1.34 -9.52
C GLN A 72 1.55 -0.60 -8.51
N ILE A 73 2.15 0.37 -7.82
CA ILE A 73 1.45 1.19 -6.83
C ILE A 73 1.45 2.62 -7.33
N SER A 74 0.27 3.23 -7.35
CA SER A 74 0.06 4.65 -7.59
C SER A 74 -0.63 5.24 -6.36
N CYS A 75 0.02 6.21 -5.73
CA CYS A 75 -0.55 7.01 -4.65
C CYS A 75 -0.34 8.49 -4.95
N HIS A 76 -1.01 9.35 -4.18
CA HIS A 76 -0.97 10.79 -4.42
C HIS A 76 0.41 11.40 -4.08
N ASP A 77 1.08 10.97 -3.00
CA ASP A 77 2.47 11.33 -2.72
C ASP A 77 3.41 10.16 -2.94
N ASN A 78 4.23 10.26 -3.99
CA ASN A 78 5.17 9.23 -4.39
C ASN A 78 6.20 8.88 -3.30
N ALA A 79 6.41 9.74 -2.30
CA ALA A 79 7.34 9.48 -1.20
C ALA A 79 7.00 8.20 -0.40
N ALA A 80 5.71 7.89 -0.22
CA ALA A 80 5.30 6.65 0.43
C ALA A 80 5.72 5.42 -0.39
N VAL A 81 5.53 5.48 -1.72
CA VAL A 81 5.90 4.41 -2.67
C VAL A 81 7.42 4.28 -2.82
N GLN A 82 8.17 5.38 -2.84
CA GLN A 82 9.64 5.34 -2.94
C GLN A 82 10.30 4.67 -1.72
N ALA A 83 9.64 4.69 -0.56
CA ALA A 83 10.14 3.99 0.62
C ALA A 83 9.91 2.46 0.55
N VAL A 84 8.92 1.98 -0.22
CA VAL A 84 8.58 0.55 -0.33
C VAL A 84 9.75 -0.31 -0.82
N PRO A 85 10.46 0.01 -1.93
CA PRO A 85 11.56 -0.82 -2.42
C PRO A 85 12.71 -0.98 -1.43
N SER A 86 12.97 0.05 -0.61
CA SER A 86 14.06 0.02 0.37
C SER A 86 13.63 -0.56 1.72
N GLY A 87 12.33 -0.49 2.04
CA GLY A 87 11.80 -0.76 3.38
C GLY A 87 12.36 0.15 4.47
N ARG A 88 13.10 1.21 4.11
CA ARG A 88 13.84 2.06 5.04
C ARG A 88 13.15 3.40 5.19
N THR A 89 12.88 3.75 6.43
CA THR A 89 12.35 5.05 6.85
C THR A 89 12.75 5.28 8.31
N GLN A 90 12.89 6.54 8.71
CA GLN A 90 13.07 6.90 10.12
C GLN A 90 11.74 6.94 10.89
N ASP A 91 10.60 6.88 10.17
CA ASP A 91 9.27 6.91 10.76
C ASP A 91 8.90 5.52 11.35
N ALA A 92 8.68 5.49 12.67
CA ALA A 92 8.38 4.24 13.39
C ALA A 92 7.02 3.62 13.05
N PHE A 93 6.06 4.42 12.55
CA PHE A 93 4.77 3.91 12.09
C PHE A 93 4.93 3.26 10.71
N MET A 94 5.58 3.94 9.76
CA MET A 94 5.86 3.38 8.44
C MET A 94 6.72 2.12 8.52
N GLN A 95 7.70 2.07 9.43
CA GLN A 95 8.46 0.83 9.72
C GLN A 95 7.56 -0.32 10.16
N ARG A 96 6.51 -0.05 10.96
CA ARG A 96 5.55 -1.07 11.37
C ARG A 96 4.68 -1.53 10.21
N CYS A 97 4.25 -0.61 9.35
CA CYS A 97 3.54 -0.93 8.11
C CYS A 97 4.36 -1.84 7.19
N PHE A 98 5.65 -1.54 6.96
CA PHE A 98 6.50 -2.36 6.10
C PHE A 98 6.69 -3.79 6.58
N ARG A 99 6.60 -4.06 7.90
CA ARG A 99 6.65 -5.43 8.43
C ARG A 99 5.39 -6.26 8.15
N GLN A 100 4.35 -5.64 7.60
CA GLN A 100 3.10 -6.32 7.23
C GLN A 100 3.06 -6.68 5.74
N LEU A 101 4.08 -6.31 4.95
CA LEU A 101 4.31 -6.78 3.57
C LEU A 101 5.22 -8.00 3.59
#